data_AF-A0A3M4VPI4-F1
#
_entry.id   AF-A0A3M4VPI4-F1
#
_cell.length_a   1.000
_cell.length_b   1.000
_cell.length_c   1.000
_cell.angle_alpha   90.00
_cell.angle_beta   90.00
_cell.angle_gamma   90.00
#
_symmetry.space_group_name_H-M   'P 1'
#
loop_
_entity.id
_entity.type
_entity.pdbx_description
1 polymer ?
#
loop_
_entity_poly.entity_id
_entity_poly.type
_entity_poly.pdbx_seq_one_letter_code
_entity_poly.pdbx_strand_id
1 'polypeptide(L)'
;MISTRQTLTRYSGSLLLVLAVHAIAVIVALRWPASQAIELPPAAMMVELAPLPELAPPPPPQVVQPPQPPAPEEEVPLPDLVEAPKPEIAVPKKVEKPKPKPQPPKPQKKPEPPQEKPAAEKPVDTPPTTAPPEKSAAPQAPPSPPSPPSTALPSWQSDLLRHLSKYKKYPEDARRRGMQGVARLRFVVDAEGNVLSYSIASTSGSPALDRATMEMIRRAQPLPKPPAETLNNGTIEILAPFVYSLDKR
;
A
#
# COMPACT_ATOMS: atom_id res chain seq x y z
N MET A 1 58.80 46.73 -1.13
CA MET A 1 57.79 46.46 -2.19
C MET A 1 57.37 44.97 -2.31
N ILE A 2 57.77 44.06 -1.41
CA ILE A 2 57.58 42.61 -1.64
C ILE A 2 56.18 42.11 -1.19
N SER A 3 55.63 42.63 -0.09
CA SER A 3 54.38 42.13 0.52
C SER A 3 53.15 42.20 -0.40
N THR A 4 53.06 43.20 -1.28
CA THR A 4 51.90 43.41 -2.17
C THR A 4 51.68 42.25 -3.15
N ARG A 5 52.74 41.52 -3.53
CA ARG A 5 52.63 40.36 -4.43
C ARG A 5 52.08 39.13 -3.71
N GLN A 6 52.40 38.95 -2.42
CA GLN A 6 51.88 37.84 -1.60
C GLN A 6 50.43 38.06 -1.15
N THR A 7 50.01 39.30 -0.91
CA THR A 7 48.58 39.56 -0.61
C THR A 7 47.73 39.31 -1.84
N LEU A 8 48.15 39.79 -3.01
CA LEU A 8 47.39 39.65 -4.26
C LEU A 8 47.21 38.18 -4.68
N THR A 9 48.23 37.32 -4.57
CA THR A 9 48.09 35.89 -4.86
C THR A 9 47.17 35.17 -3.87
N ARG A 10 47.19 35.55 -2.59
CA ARG A 10 46.28 34.98 -1.58
C ARG A 10 44.83 35.36 -1.84
N TYR A 11 44.53 36.63 -2.12
CA TYR A 11 43.17 37.07 -2.45
C TYR A 11 42.68 36.49 -3.78
N SER A 12 43.55 36.36 -4.80
CA SER A 12 43.20 35.71 -6.07
C SER A 12 42.84 34.22 -5.88
N GLY A 13 43.61 33.50 -5.05
CA GLY A 13 43.28 32.12 -4.68
C GLY A 13 41.93 31.99 -3.96
N SER A 14 41.62 32.90 -3.02
CA SER A 14 40.31 32.96 -2.36
C SER A 14 39.17 33.23 -3.34
N LEU A 15 39.35 34.17 -4.28
CA LEU A 15 38.35 34.51 -5.29
C LEU A 15 38.04 33.32 -6.22
N LEU A 16 39.07 32.63 -6.70
CA LEU A 16 38.92 31.44 -7.53
C LEU A 16 38.19 30.31 -6.79
N LEU A 17 38.48 30.10 -5.50
CA LEU A 17 37.80 29.10 -4.69
C LEU A 17 36.31 29.44 -4.50
N VAL A 18 35.96 30.71 -4.23
CA VAL A 18 34.56 31.14 -4.14
C VAL A 18 33.83 30.97 -5.46
N LEU A 19 34.45 31.33 -6.59
CA LEU A 19 33.87 31.14 -7.92
C LEU A 19 33.68 29.65 -8.26
N ALA A 20 34.64 28.78 -7.91
CA ALA A 20 34.52 27.34 -8.11
C ALA A 20 33.35 26.74 -7.30
N VAL A 21 33.17 27.13 -6.04
CA VAL A 21 32.04 26.69 -5.21
C VAL A 21 30.70 27.12 -5.81
N HIS A 22 30.59 28.37 -6.28
CA HIS A 22 29.36 28.85 -6.94
C HIS A 22 29.10 28.12 -8.27
N ALA A 23 30.13 27.88 -9.09
CA ALA A 23 30.00 27.11 -10.32
C ALA A 23 29.51 25.67 -10.06
N ILE A 24 30.04 25.01 -9.03
CA ILE A 24 29.57 23.67 -8.60
C ILE A 24 28.11 23.72 -8.15
N ALA A 25 27.73 24.72 -7.32
CA ALA A 25 26.35 24.87 -6.86
C ALA A 25 25.36 25.09 -8.02
N VAL A 26 25.73 25.91 -9.02
CA VAL A 26 24.94 26.12 -10.24
C VAL A 26 24.83 24.84 -11.07
N ILE A 27 25.93 24.08 -11.23
CA ILE A 27 25.90 22.79 -11.94
C ILE A 27 24.99 21.79 -11.23
N VAL A 28 25.01 21.72 -9.90
CA VAL A 28 24.11 20.86 -9.11
C VAL A 28 22.66 21.29 -9.28
N ALA A 29 22.36 22.58 -9.25
CA ALA A 29 21.01 23.10 -9.47
C ALA A 29 20.49 22.79 -10.89
N LEU A 30 21.33 22.97 -11.93
CA LEU A 30 20.99 22.65 -13.32
C LEU A 30 20.86 21.14 -13.60
N ARG A 31 21.49 20.30 -12.77
CA ARG A 31 21.38 18.83 -12.83
C ARG A 31 20.34 18.28 -11.87
N TRP A 32 19.65 19.13 -11.10
CA TRP A 32 18.58 18.68 -10.22
C TRP A 32 17.39 18.20 -11.07
N PRO A 33 16.92 16.95 -10.92
CA PRO A 33 15.80 16.47 -11.70
C PRO A 33 14.55 17.28 -11.31
N ALA A 34 13.99 18.01 -12.28
CA ALA A 34 12.67 18.58 -12.13
C ALA A 34 11.68 17.44 -11.86
N SER A 35 10.99 17.49 -10.72
CA SER A 35 9.96 16.51 -10.39
C SER A 35 8.89 16.55 -11.49
N GLN A 36 8.85 15.52 -12.34
CA GLN A 36 7.76 15.37 -13.29
C GLN A 36 6.46 15.35 -12.49
N ALA A 37 5.55 16.27 -12.81
CA ALA A 37 4.21 16.22 -12.29
C ALA A 37 3.66 14.84 -12.66
N ILE A 38 3.15 14.11 -11.66
CA ILE A 38 2.50 12.82 -11.89
C ILE A 38 1.30 13.11 -12.79
N GLU A 39 1.42 12.76 -14.06
CA GLU A 39 0.33 12.83 -15.01
C GLU A 39 -0.73 11.83 -14.54
N LEU A 40 -1.74 12.37 -13.86
CA LEU A 40 -2.84 11.58 -13.34
C LEU A 40 -3.46 10.84 -14.54
N PRO A 41 -3.60 9.50 -14.49
CA PRO A 41 -4.29 8.80 -15.55
C PRO A 41 -5.69 9.42 -15.72
N PRO A 42 -6.20 9.58 -16.96
CA PRO A 42 -7.50 10.18 -17.17
C PRO A 42 -8.52 9.46 -16.31
N ALA A 43 -9.33 10.24 -15.57
CA ALA A 43 -10.30 9.72 -14.62
C ALA A 43 -11.11 8.61 -15.30
N ALA A 44 -11.13 7.43 -14.70
CA ALA A 44 -11.72 6.24 -15.31
C ALA A 44 -13.15 6.55 -15.72
N MET A 45 -13.40 6.61 -17.04
CA MET A 45 -14.74 6.74 -17.58
C MET A 45 -15.55 5.58 -17.01
N MET A 46 -16.54 5.91 -16.18
CA MET A 46 -17.47 4.93 -15.65
C MET A 46 -18.26 4.40 -16.85
N VAL A 47 -17.90 3.22 -17.34
CA VAL A 47 -18.71 2.50 -18.31
C VAL A 47 -19.96 2.08 -17.56
N GLU A 48 -21.01 2.88 -17.71
CA GLU A 48 -22.35 2.53 -17.28
C GLU A 48 -22.78 1.33 -18.15
N LEU A 49 -22.62 0.13 -17.61
CA LEU A 49 -23.12 -1.08 -18.25
C LEU A 49 -24.63 -0.92 -18.37
N ALA A 50 -25.10 -0.77 -19.61
CA ALA A 50 -26.53 -0.81 -19.91
C ALA A 50 -27.13 -2.09 -19.28
N PRO A 51 -28.32 -2.00 -18.65
CA PRO A 51 -28.90 -3.13 -17.97
C PRO A 51 -29.06 -4.30 -18.95
N LEU A 52 -28.53 -5.47 -18.57
CA LEU A 52 -28.79 -6.71 -19.31
C LEU A 52 -30.30 -6.90 -19.40
N PRO A 53 -30.85 -7.33 -20.55
CA PRO A 53 -32.26 -7.66 -20.64
C PRO A 53 -32.58 -8.76 -19.61
N GLU A 54 -33.55 -8.48 -18.75
CA GLU A 54 -33.97 -9.42 -17.72
C GLU A 54 -34.51 -10.68 -18.39
N LEU A 55 -33.86 -11.82 -18.13
CA LEU A 55 -34.30 -13.10 -18.66
C LEU A 55 -35.71 -13.38 -18.14
N ALA A 56 -36.66 -13.57 -19.06
CA ALA A 56 -38.04 -13.89 -18.70
C ALA A 56 -38.07 -15.07 -17.72
N PRO A 57 -38.92 -15.02 -16.68
CA PRO A 57 -38.96 -16.05 -15.66
C PRO A 57 -39.28 -17.42 -16.29
N PRO A 58 -38.69 -18.52 -15.79
CA PRO A 58 -38.98 -19.85 -16.30
C PRO A 58 -40.47 -20.17 -16.10
N PRO A 59 -41.06 -21.01 -16.98
CA PRO A 59 -42.45 -21.43 -16.80
C PRO A 59 -42.64 -22.14 -15.45
N PRO A 60 -43.82 -22.03 -14.82
CA PRO A 60 -44.06 -22.61 -13.52
C PRO A 60 -43.86 -24.13 -13.55
N PRO A 61 -43.38 -24.75 -12.45
CA PRO A 61 -43.18 -26.19 -12.38
C PRO A 61 -44.50 -26.94 -12.67
N GLN A 62 -44.43 -27.99 -13.50
CA GLN A 62 -45.56 -28.93 -13.55
C GLN A 62 -45.70 -29.61 -12.20
N VAL A 63 -46.93 -29.64 -11.68
CA VAL A 63 -47.25 -30.29 -10.41
C VAL A 63 -47.12 -31.79 -10.58
N VAL A 64 -46.01 -32.35 -10.08
CA VAL A 64 -45.90 -33.79 -9.86
C VAL A 64 -46.84 -34.13 -8.70
N GLN A 65 -47.93 -34.86 -8.99
CA GLN A 65 -48.84 -35.34 -7.95
C GLN A 65 -48.08 -36.28 -7.00
N PRO A 66 -48.26 -36.18 -5.67
CA PRO A 66 -47.74 -37.18 -4.75
C PRO A 66 -48.36 -38.55 -5.04
N PRO A 67 -47.59 -39.66 -4.93
CA PRO A 67 -48.18 -40.99 -4.96
C PRO A 67 -49.15 -41.17 -3.78
N GLN A 68 -50.30 -41.79 -4.01
CA GLN A 68 -51.23 -42.14 -2.94
C GLN A 68 -50.63 -43.21 -2.02
N PRO A 69 -50.93 -43.17 -0.70
CA PRO A 69 -50.54 -44.24 0.20
C PRO A 69 -51.32 -45.54 -0.13
N PRO A 70 -50.71 -46.73 0.02
CA PRO A 70 -51.44 -48.00 -0.06
C PRO A 70 -52.51 -48.08 1.02
N ALA A 71 -53.64 -48.72 0.71
CA ALA A 71 -54.65 -49.06 1.70
C ALA A 71 -54.15 -50.17 2.65
N PRO A 72 -54.63 -50.23 3.91
CA PRO A 72 -54.37 -51.37 4.79
C PRO A 72 -55.04 -52.64 4.23
N GLU A 73 -54.29 -53.74 4.14
CA GLU A 73 -54.82 -55.06 3.81
C GLU A 73 -54.73 -55.98 5.05
N GLU A 74 -55.67 -56.92 5.14
CA GLU A 74 -56.16 -57.51 6.40
C GLU A 74 -55.35 -58.72 6.91
N GLU A 75 -55.48 -59.01 8.20
CA GLU A 75 -54.66 -59.99 8.95
C GLU A 75 -55.16 -61.44 8.81
N VAL A 76 -54.23 -62.41 8.62
CA VAL A 76 -54.51 -63.86 8.68
C VAL A 76 -53.29 -64.58 9.30
N PRO A 77 -53.42 -65.62 10.17
CA PRO A 77 -52.51 -65.79 11.32
C PRO A 77 -51.39 -66.86 11.20
N LEU A 78 -50.46 -66.77 12.16
CA LEU A 78 -49.36 -67.69 12.53
C LEU A 78 -49.84 -69.11 12.92
N PRO A 79 -49.03 -70.21 12.81
CA PRO A 79 -47.71 -70.46 13.47
C PRO A 79 -46.62 -71.03 12.50
N ASP A 80 -45.37 -71.42 12.87
CA ASP A 80 -44.83 -72.09 14.08
C ASP A 80 -43.29 -71.88 14.29
N LEU A 81 -42.73 -72.47 15.37
CA LEU A 81 -41.33 -72.55 15.86
C LEU A 81 -40.22 -72.81 14.77
N VAL A 82 -38.90 -72.57 14.96
CA VAL A 82 -37.98 -72.93 16.07
C VAL A 82 -36.70 -72.02 16.11
N GLU A 83 -36.35 -71.54 17.32
CA GLU A 83 -35.02 -71.30 17.97
C GLU A 83 -33.73 -70.75 17.28
N ALA A 84 -32.78 -70.32 18.14
CA ALA A 84 -31.53 -69.57 17.89
C ALA A 84 -30.32 -70.47 17.49
N PRO A 85 -29.05 -70.00 17.21
CA PRO A 85 -28.27 -69.04 18.03
C PRO A 85 -27.33 -68.06 17.26
N LYS A 86 -26.52 -67.28 18.01
CA LYS A 86 -25.55 -66.27 17.53
C LYS A 86 -24.14 -66.48 18.13
N PRO A 87 -23.08 -66.48 17.29
CA PRO A 87 -21.78 -65.86 17.60
C PRO A 87 -21.09 -65.21 16.35
N GLU A 88 -19.88 -64.62 16.40
CA GLU A 88 -19.39 -63.47 17.22
C GLU A 88 -18.09 -62.87 16.60
N ILE A 89 -17.64 -61.68 17.08
CA ILE A 89 -16.28 -61.08 17.09
C ILE A 89 -15.42 -61.10 15.78
N ALA A 90 -14.99 -59.92 15.30
CA ALA A 90 -13.56 -59.52 15.19
C ALA A 90 -13.32 -58.18 14.45
N VAL A 91 -12.59 -57.23 15.08
CA VAL A 91 -11.95 -56.07 14.43
C VAL A 91 -10.62 -55.76 15.13
N PRO A 92 -9.47 -55.67 14.41
CA PRO A 92 -8.50 -54.62 14.73
C PRO A 92 -7.62 -54.09 13.56
N LYS A 93 -7.36 -52.76 13.56
CA LYS A 93 -6.07 -52.00 13.34
C LYS A 93 -5.06 -52.42 12.23
N LYS A 94 -4.21 -51.56 11.61
CA LYS A 94 -4.03 -50.10 11.36
C LYS A 94 -2.68 -49.94 10.57
N VAL A 95 -2.48 -48.81 9.84
CA VAL A 95 -1.20 -48.29 9.23
C VAL A 95 -0.55 -49.12 8.08
N GLU A 96 0.22 -48.59 7.09
CA GLU A 96 0.98 -47.31 6.98
C GLU A 96 1.31 -46.86 5.50
N LYS A 97 1.74 -45.58 5.33
CA LYS A 97 2.77 -45.02 4.38
C LYS A 97 2.37 -44.40 2.98
N PRO A 98 3.23 -43.58 2.29
CA PRO A 98 2.83 -42.20 1.86
C PRO A 98 3.15 -41.73 0.39
N LYS A 99 2.72 -40.48 0.06
CA LYS A 99 3.06 -39.48 -1.03
C LYS A 99 4.22 -39.77 -2.03
N PRO A 100 4.28 -39.17 -3.27
CA PRO A 100 3.73 -37.86 -3.73
C PRO A 100 3.13 -37.84 -5.19
N LYS A 101 2.54 -36.75 -5.73
CA LYS A 101 3.19 -35.63 -6.48
C LYS A 101 2.18 -34.50 -6.88
N PRO A 102 2.64 -33.29 -7.31
CA PRO A 102 1.81 -32.12 -7.60
C PRO A 102 1.33 -32.05 -9.08
N GLN A 103 0.28 -31.26 -9.34
CA GLN A 103 -0.11 -30.86 -10.70
C GLN A 103 0.53 -29.51 -11.09
N PRO A 104 1.09 -29.35 -12.30
CA PRO A 104 1.71 -28.11 -12.77
C PRO A 104 0.70 -27.14 -13.42
N PRO A 105 0.95 -25.81 -13.38
CA PRO A 105 0.20 -24.83 -14.16
C PRO A 105 0.56 -24.94 -15.66
N LYS A 106 -0.44 -24.79 -16.54
CA LYS A 106 -0.27 -24.95 -17.99
C LYS A 106 0.08 -23.61 -18.68
N PRO A 107 1.02 -23.54 -19.65
CA PRO A 107 1.52 -22.26 -20.18
C PRO A 107 0.93 -21.83 -21.54
N GLN A 108 1.12 -20.54 -21.86
CA GLN A 108 1.04 -19.90 -23.21
C GLN A 108 -0.35 -19.79 -23.88
N LYS A 109 -0.72 -18.67 -24.50
CA LYS A 109 0.00 -17.99 -25.60
C LYS A 109 -0.08 -16.46 -25.60
N LYS A 110 0.99 -15.87 -26.15
CA LYS A 110 1.05 -14.51 -26.70
C LYS A 110 1.02 -14.60 -28.25
N PRO A 111 0.32 -13.68 -28.93
CA PRO A 111 0.71 -13.24 -30.27
C PRO A 111 1.35 -11.83 -30.28
N GLU A 112 1.99 -11.50 -31.40
CA GLU A 112 2.93 -10.39 -31.59
C GLU A 112 2.29 -9.13 -32.25
N PRO A 113 3.03 -8.01 -32.44
CA PRO A 113 2.44 -6.68 -32.65
C PRO A 113 2.19 -6.33 -34.14
N PRO A 114 1.32 -5.35 -34.40
CA PRO A 114 1.40 -4.53 -35.61
C PRO A 114 2.41 -3.38 -35.46
N GLN A 115 3.22 -3.17 -36.51
CA GLN A 115 4.24 -2.13 -36.63
C GLN A 115 3.77 -1.04 -37.63
N GLU A 116 4.01 0.23 -37.27
CA GLU A 116 4.15 1.46 -38.09
C GLU A 116 3.33 1.67 -39.39
N LYS A 117 2.76 2.88 -39.55
CA LYS A 117 3.35 3.91 -40.46
C LYS A 117 2.80 5.35 -40.23
N PRO A 118 3.51 6.41 -40.68
CA PRO A 118 3.26 7.80 -40.30
C PRO A 118 2.73 8.73 -41.43
N ALA A 119 2.05 9.82 -41.03
CA ALA A 119 1.79 11.10 -41.74
C ALA A 119 0.89 11.98 -40.83
N ALA A 120 0.87 13.32 -40.83
CA ALA A 120 1.72 14.38 -41.38
C ALA A 120 1.50 15.68 -40.54
N GLU A 121 2.18 16.80 -40.86
CA GLU A 121 2.24 18.03 -40.04
C GLU A 121 1.13 19.09 -40.33
N LYS A 122 0.70 19.81 -39.26
CA LYS A 122 0.40 21.28 -39.21
C LYS A 122 -0.79 21.86 -40.05
N PRO A 123 -1.14 23.17 -39.95
CA PRO A 123 -1.49 23.94 -38.72
C PRO A 123 -2.66 24.97 -38.89
N VAL A 124 -3.13 25.60 -37.79
CA VAL A 124 -4.03 26.80 -37.71
C VAL A 124 -5.47 26.53 -38.29
N ASP A 125 -6.60 27.12 -37.87
CA ASP A 125 -6.95 28.49 -37.49
C ASP A 125 -8.03 28.62 -36.40
N THR A 126 -8.01 29.75 -35.70
CA THR A 126 -9.14 30.32 -34.93
C THR A 126 -9.77 31.46 -35.73
N PRO A 127 -11.08 31.71 -35.67
CA PRO A 127 -11.54 32.90 -34.92
C PRO A 127 -12.86 32.67 -34.14
N PRO A 128 -13.40 33.67 -33.40
CA PRO A 128 -14.18 33.43 -32.19
C PRO A 128 -15.70 33.54 -32.38
N THR A 129 -16.45 33.10 -31.36
CA THR A 129 -17.81 33.59 -31.14
C THR A 129 -18.03 33.98 -29.68
N THR A 130 -18.71 35.12 -29.50
CA THR A 130 -18.94 35.78 -28.21
C THR A 130 -20.37 35.51 -27.77
N ALA A 131 -20.54 34.97 -26.57
CA ALA A 131 -21.83 34.93 -25.87
C ALA A 131 -21.62 35.31 -24.39
N PRO A 132 -22.39 36.25 -23.82
CA PRO A 132 -22.27 36.61 -22.40
C PRO A 132 -22.71 35.46 -21.49
N PRO A 133 -22.05 35.25 -20.32
CA PRO A 133 -22.49 34.24 -19.37
C PRO A 133 -23.74 34.72 -18.61
N GLU A 134 -24.86 34.02 -18.79
CA GLU A 134 -26.01 34.17 -17.90
C GLU A 134 -25.68 33.67 -16.49
N LYS A 135 -26.21 34.39 -15.50
CA LYS A 135 -25.93 34.21 -14.08
C LYS A 135 -26.74 33.04 -13.51
N SER A 136 -26.27 31.82 -13.71
CA SER A 136 -26.85 30.63 -13.05
C SER A 136 -26.24 30.41 -11.66
N ALA A 137 -27.08 30.06 -10.68
CA ALA A 137 -26.68 29.92 -9.28
C ALA A 137 -25.87 28.63 -9.07
N ALA A 138 -24.65 28.77 -8.52
CA ALA A 138 -23.80 27.62 -8.22
C ALA A 138 -24.32 26.85 -6.98
N PRO A 139 -24.40 25.50 -7.03
CA PRO A 139 -24.53 24.68 -5.84
C PRO A 139 -23.38 24.93 -4.86
N GLN A 140 -23.66 24.86 -3.56
CA GLN A 140 -22.64 25.05 -2.52
C GLN A 140 -21.52 24.01 -2.68
N ALA A 141 -20.28 24.48 -2.72
CA ALA A 141 -19.11 23.60 -2.75
C ALA A 141 -19.01 22.79 -1.43
N PRO A 142 -18.48 21.55 -1.48
CA PRO A 142 -18.16 20.80 -0.27
C PRO A 142 -17.14 21.56 0.60
N PRO A 143 -17.07 21.28 1.92
CA PRO A 143 -16.17 21.98 2.83
C PRO A 143 -14.71 21.88 2.37
N SER A 144 -14.03 23.03 2.36
CA SER A 144 -12.63 23.14 1.95
C SER A 144 -11.69 22.24 2.79
N PRO A 145 -10.60 21.71 2.19
CA PRO A 145 -9.58 20.98 2.94
C PRO A 145 -8.91 21.87 4.00
N PRO A 146 -8.33 21.28 5.06
CA PRO A 146 -7.80 22.02 6.21
C PRO A 146 -6.64 22.96 5.84
N SER A 147 -6.52 24.00 6.67
CA SER A 147 -5.55 25.10 6.61
C SER A 147 -4.08 24.66 6.38
N PRO A 148 -3.21 25.54 5.82
CA PRO A 148 -1.83 25.19 5.49
C PRO A 148 -1.03 24.69 6.70
N PRO A 149 -0.05 23.79 6.49
CA PRO A 149 0.69 23.17 7.58
C PRO A 149 1.53 24.22 8.33
N SER A 150 1.23 24.39 9.63
CA SER A 150 2.06 25.18 10.54
C SER A 150 3.51 24.68 10.52
N THR A 151 4.48 25.60 10.51
CA THR A 151 5.93 25.30 10.49
C THR A 151 6.39 24.46 11.71
N ALA A 152 5.54 24.34 12.74
CA ALA A 152 5.73 23.43 13.86
C ALA A 152 5.69 21.93 13.47
N LEU A 153 5.01 21.56 12.37
CA LEU A 153 4.94 20.17 11.88
C LEU A 153 6.31 19.64 11.42
N PRO A 154 7.03 20.28 10.47
CA PRO A 154 8.35 19.84 10.04
C PRO A 154 9.41 19.77 11.15
N SER A 155 9.41 20.72 12.09
CA SER A 155 10.39 20.76 13.17
C SER A 155 10.18 19.60 14.16
N TRP A 156 8.94 19.41 14.63
CA TRP A 156 8.60 18.29 15.50
C TRP A 156 8.85 16.93 14.84
N GLN A 157 8.50 16.76 13.55
CA GLN A 157 8.81 15.54 12.80
C GLN A 157 10.32 15.27 12.74
N SER A 158 11.14 16.32 12.60
CA SER A 158 12.59 16.20 12.58
C SER A 158 13.15 15.75 13.94
N ASP A 159 12.63 16.27 15.04
CA ASP A 159 13.03 15.83 16.39
C ASP A 159 12.51 14.45 16.75
N LEU A 160 11.31 14.07 16.29
CA LEU A 160 10.79 12.71 16.38
C LEU A 160 11.70 11.71 15.65
N LEU A 161 12.08 11.99 14.40
CA LEU A 161 13.02 11.17 13.64
C LEU A 161 14.39 11.10 14.30
N ARG A 162 14.90 12.23 14.83
CA ARG A 162 16.15 12.28 15.61
C ARG A 162 16.07 11.42 16.86
N HIS A 163 14.98 11.47 17.62
CA HIS A 163 14.76 10.65 18.82
C HIS A 163 14.72 9.16 18.48
N LEU A 164 13.88 8.78 17.51
CA LEU A 164 13.74 7.40 17.04
C LEU A 164 15.05 6.84 16.47
N SER A 165 15.86 7.67 15.79
CA SER A 165 17.16 7.26 15.25
C SER A 165 18.12 6.72 16.31
N LYS A 166 18.05 7.23 17.56
CA LYS A 166 18.86 6.76 18.70
C LYS A 166 18.51 5.31 19.09
N TYR A 167 17.26 4.91 18.89
CA TYR A 167 16.73 3.59 19.22
C TYR A 167 16.72 2.63 18.02
N LYS A 168 17.06 3.10 16.81
CA LYS A 168 17.07 2.28 15.58
C LYS A 168 18.22 1.26 15.63
N LYS A 169 17.91 0.03 16.06
CA LYS A 169 18.87 -1.08 16.09
C LYS A 169 18.66 -2.02 14.89
N TYR A 170 19.71 -2.22 14.10
CA TYR A 170 19.72 -3.24 13.05
C TYR A 170 19.78 -4.65 13.66
N PRO A 171 18.90 -5.59 13.30
CA PRO A 171 19.04 -6.98 13.72
C PRO A 171 20.28 -7.62 13.13
N GLU A 172 21.08 -8.28 13.96
CA GLU A 172 22.31 -8.96 13.52
C GLU A 172 22.06 -9.98 12.40
N ASP A 173 20.95 -10.72 12.46
CA ASP A 173 20.60 -11.68 11.40
C ASP A 173 20.25 -10.98 10.08
N ALA A 174 19.56 -9.83 10.13
CA ALA A 174 19.28 -9.03 8.94
C ALA A 174 20.55 -8.42 8.34
N ARG A 175 21.46 -7.95 9.21
CA ARG A 175 22.78 -7.43 8.82
C ARG A 175 23.63 -8.50 8.13
N ARG A 176 23.75 -9.70 8.71
CA ARG A 176 24.49 -10.83 8.12
C ARG A 176 23.93 -11.28 6.77
N ARG A 177 22.60 -11.24 6.60
CA ARG A 177 21.91 -11.62 5.35
C ARG A 177 21.84 -10.51 4.31
N GLY A 178 22.37 -9.31 4.58
CA GLY A 178 22.28 -8.18 3.66
C GLY A 178 20.86 -7.62 3.47
N MET A 179 19.91 -7.99 4.31
CA MET A 179 18.49 -7.63 4.15
C MET A 179 18.27 -6.14 4.44
N GLN A 180 17.89 -5.39 3.41
CA GLN A 180 17.64 -3.94 3.45
C GLN A 180 16.20 -3.61 3.04
N GLY A 181 15.72 -2.40 3.34
CA GLY A 181 14.38 -1.97 2.94
C GLY A 181 13.86 -0.75 3.71
N VAL A 182 12.60 -0.38 3.46
CA VAL A 182 11.92 0.75 4.12
C VAL A 182 10.61 0.29 4.76
N ALA A 183 10.57 0.18 6.08
CA ALA A 183 9.32 -0.07 6.80
C ALA A 183 8.55 1.24 6.96
N ARG A 184 7.24 1.28 6.66
CA ARG A 184 6.38 2.42 7.04
C ARG A 184 5.59 2.05 8.28
N LEU A 185 5.87 2.71 9.40
CA LEU A 185 5.11 2.54 10.64
C LEU A 185 4.03 3.64 10.70
N ARG A 186 2.81 3.23 10.96
CA ARG A 186 1.70 4.11 11.35
C ARG A 186 1.59 4.05 12.87
N PHE A 187 1.53 5.19 13.54
CA PHE A 187 1.32 5.23 14.98
C PHE A 187 0.62 6.50 15.43
N VAL A 188 0.00 6.42 16.59
CA VAL A 188 -0.92 7.40 17.15
C VAL A 188 -0.36 7.87 18.49
N VAL A 189 -0.18 9.17 18.67
CA VAL A 189 0.51 9.78 19.82
C VAL A 189 -0.41 10.79 20.52
N ASP A 190 -0.41 10.79 21.85
CA ASP A 190 -1.12 11.79 22.67
C ASP A 190 -0.36 13.13 22.78
N ALA A 191 -0.90 14.09 23.55
CA ALA A 191 -0.26 15.38 23.80
C ALA A 191 1.04 15.28 24.63
N GLU A 192 1.17 14.22 25.43
CA GLU A 192 2.26 13.97 26.35
C GLU A 192 3.45 13.25 25.70
N GLY A 193 3.27 12.65 24.53
CA GLY A 193 4.27 11.90 23.77
C GLY A 193 4.19 10.36 23.93
N ASN A 194 3.14 9.82 24.52
CA ASN A 194 2.93 8.37 24.64
C ASN A 194 2.27 7.81 23.38
N VAL A 195 2.58 6.56 23.03
CA VAL A 195 2.04 5.92 21.83
C VAL A 195 0.80 5.10 22.19
N LEU A 196 -0.36 5.59 21.77
CA LEU A 196 -1.66 4.94 22.00
C LEU A 196 -1.85 3.68 21.15
N SER A 197 -1.38 3.71 19.90
CA SER A 197 -1.37 2.53 19.01
C SER A 197 -0.28 2.63 17.95
N TYR A 198 0.18 1.48 17.43
CA TYR A 198 1.14 1.42 16.33
C TYR A 198 0.93 0.16 15.47
N SER A 199 1.17 0.28 14.17
CA SER A 199 1.04 -0.80 13.18
C SER A 199 1.98 -0.59 11.99
N ILE A 200 2.37 -1.68 11.32
CA ILE A 200 3.15 -1.61 10.07
C ILE A 200 2.17 -1.35 8.92
N ALA A 201 2.23 -0.16 8.34
CA ALA A 201 1.44 0.23 7.18
C ALA A 201 2.06 -0.21 5.84
N SER A 202 3.37 -0.44 5.81
CA SER A 202 4.07 -1.11 4.71
C SER A 202 5.26 -1.88 5.28
N THR A 203 5.34 -3.17 4.96
CA THR A 203 6.53 -3.99 5.25
C THR A 203 7.77 -3.43 4.53
N SER A 204 8.94 -3.63 5.13
CA SER A 204 10.22 -3.37 4.47
C SER A 204 10.63 -4.45 3.46
N GLY A 205 9.83 -5.53 3.31
CA GLY A 205 10.24 -6.76 2.61
C GLY A 205 11.02 -7.76 3.48
N SER A 206 11.19 -7.49 4.79
CA SER A 206 11.83 -8.42 5.72
C SER A 206 11.12 -8.44 7.09
N PRO A 207 10.56 -9.59 7.51
CA PRO A 207 9.92 -9.73 8.83
C PRO A 207 10.87 -9.43 10.01
N ALA A 208 12.19 -9.55 9.82
CA ALA A 208 13.18 -9.21 10.83
C ALA A 208 13.28 -7.70 11.05
N LEU A 209 13.23 -6.90 9.97
CA LEU A 209 13.28 -5.44 10.02
C LEU A 209 11.94 -4.85 10.50
N ASP A 210 10.81 -5.42 10.08
CA ASP A 210 9.48 -5.01 10.56
C ASP A 210 9.35 -5.22 12.07
N ARG A 211 9.80 -6.38 12.59
CA ARG A 211 9.85 -6.67 14.03
C ARG A 211 10.78 -5.71 14.77
N ALA A 212 11.94 -5.38 14.20
CA ALA A 212 12.86 -4.40 14.78
C ALA A 212 12.24 -3.01 14.89
N THR A 213 11.44 -2.61 13.90
CA THR A 213 10.71 -1.34 13.86
C THR A 213 9.64 -1.27 14.96
N MET A 214 8.86 -2.36 15.14
CA MET A 214 7.88 -2.48 16.23
C MET A 214 8.55 -2.50 17.62
N GLU A 215 9.72 -3.11 17.76
CA GLU A 215 10.45 -3.11 19.03
C GLU A 215 11.14 -1.76 19.32
N MET A 216 11.56 -1.04 18.29
CA MET A 216 12.13 0.31 18.41
C MET A 216 11.08 1.31 18.91
N ILE A 217 9.85 1.33 18.37
CA ILE A 217 8.82 2.29 18.82
C ILE A 217 8.43 2.05 20.29
N ARG A 218 8.46 0.80 20.77
CA ARG A 218 8.24 0.46 22.19
C ARG A 218 9.34 1.00 23.10
N ARG A 219 10.59 0.94 22.66
CA ARG A 219 11.78 1.39 23.42
C ARG A 219 12.02 2.89 23.36
N ALA A 220 11.50 3.56 22.33
CA ALA A 220 11.62 4.99 22.14
C ALA A 220 10.60 5.82 22.93
N GLN A 221 9.67 5.19 23.65
CA GLN A 221 8.70 5.92 24.49
C GLN A 221 9.36 6.46 25.77
N PRO A 222 8.99 7.68 26.23
CA PRO A 222 8.10 8.63 25.57
C PRO A 222 8.75 9.33 24.37
N LEU A 223 7.94 9.70 23.38
CA LEU A 223 8.32 10.48 22.19
C LEU A 223 8.34 11.98 22.52
N PRO A 224 8.99 12.83 21.69
CA PRO A 224 8.85 14.28 21.83
C PRO A 224 7.38 14.72 21.70
N LYS A 225 6.95 15.62 22.58
CA LYS A 225 5.57 16.12 22.64
C LYS A 225 5.14 16.79 21.34
N PRO A 226 4.02 16.39 20.71
CA PRO A 226 3.53 17.04 19.51
C PRO A 226 3.00 18.47 19.79
N PRO A 227 3.15 19.40 18.83
CA PRO A 227 2.66 20.77 18.99
C PRO A 227 1.13 20.81 18.95
N ALA A 228 0.52 21.51 19.91
CA ALA A 228 -0.94 21.51 20.14
C ALA A 228 -1.80 21.80 18.89
N GLU A 229 -1.30 22.63 17.97
CA GLU A 229 -1.95 22.98 16.68
C GLU A 229 -2.22 21.77 15.76
N THR A 230 -1.58 20.63 16.05
CA THR A 230 -1.58 19.43 15.18
C THR A 230 -2.38 18.26 15.76
N LEU A 231 -2.89 18.42 16.98
CA LEU A 231 -3.65 17.39 17.68
C LEU A 231 -5.11 17.46 17.22
N ASN A 232 -5.57 16.40 16.58
CA ASN A 232 -6.99 16.18 16.33
C ASN A 232 -7.56 15.45 17.55
N ASN A 233 -8.46 16.11 18.29
CA ASN A 233 -9.07 15.55 19.51
C ASN A 233 -8.03 15.06 20.56
N GLY A 234 -6.97 15.84 20.79
CA GLY A 234 -5.92 15.53 21.76
C GLY A 234 -4.89 14.48 21.28
N THR A 235 -4.88 14.14 20.00
CA THR A 235 -4.07 13.03 19.45
C THR A 235 -3.62 13.32 18.02
N ILE A 236 -2.48 12.77 17.61
CA ILE A 236 -1.95 12.88 16.24
C ILE A 236 -1.59 11.50 15.68
N GLU A 237 -1.98 11.24 14.43
CA GLU A 237 -1.56 10.05 13.66
C GLU A 237 -0.39 10.40 12.74
N ILE A 238 0.66 9.57 12.74
CA ILE A 238 1.88 9.76 11.95
C ILE A 238 2.19 8.50 11.16
N LEU A 239 2.56 8.68 9.89
CA LEU A 239 3.14 7.66 9.03
C LEU A 239 4.63 7.96 8.82
N ALA A 240 5.51 7.26 9.54
CA ALA A 240 6.96 7.46 9.46
C ALA A 240 7.66 6.36 8.62
N PRO A 241 8.49 6.72 7.62
CA PRO A 241 9.33 5.76 6.90
C PRO A 241 10.66 5.51 7.63
N PHE A 242 11.00 4.24 7.86
CA PHE A 242 12.24 3.80 8.49
C PHE A 242 13.12 3.06 7.48
N VAL A 243 14.18 3.74 7.05
CA VAL A 243 15.16 3.19 6.10
C VAL A 243 16.21 2.34 6.82
N TYR A 244 16.38 1.11 6.36
CA TYR A 244 17.43 0.18 6.74
C TYR A 244 18.37 -0.06 5.55
N SER A 245 19.42 0.77 5.42
CA SER A 245 20.53 0.55 4.50
C SER A 245 21.73 -0.09 5.20
N LEU A 246 22.55 -0.80 4.45
CA LEU A 246 23.85 -1.29 4.86
C LEU A 246 24.93 -0.53 4.08
N ASP A 247 25.16 0.72 4.47
CA ASP A 247 26.27 1.51 3.95
C ASP A 247 27.60 0.80 4.22
N LYS A 248 28.32 0.48 3.14
CA LYS A 248 29.72 0.08 3.21
C LYS A 248 30.53 1.33 3.55
N ARG A 249 30.93 1.42 4.82
CA ARG A 249 31.95 2.35 5.30
C ARG A 249 33.35 1.84 4.98
#